data_AF-A0A0F5FQ86-F1
#
_entry.id   AF-A0A0F5FQ86-F1
#
_cell.length_a   1.000
_cell.length_b   1.000
_cell.length_c   1.000
_cell.angle_alpha   90.00
_cell.angle_beta   90.00
_cell.angle_gamma   90.00
#
_symmetry.space_group_name_H-M   'P 1'
#
loop_
_entity.id
_entity.type
_entity.pdbx_description
1 polymer ?
#
loop_
_entity_poly.entity_id
_entity_poly.type
_entity_poly.pdbx_seq_one_letter_code
_entity_poly.pdbx_strand_id
1 'polypeptide(L)' 'MEAEARRRKACLGLDEWRLREYVTGEPIPARIHQMCQQIDLAARALSGMSSAPTDFRDDVYWPRSW' A
#
# COMPACT_ATOMS: atom_id res chain seq x y z
N MET A 1 4.34 11.36 -2.96
CA MET A 1 3.32 10.44 -2.37
C MET A 1 3.24 9.11 -3.11
N GLU A 2 2.98 9.09 -4.42
CA GLU A 2 2.79 7.84 -5.18
C GLU A 2 3.99 6.88 -5.17
N ALA A 3 5.22 7.41 -5.22
CA ALA A 3 6.43 6.58 -5.15
C ALA A 3 6.56 5.83 -3.81
N GLU A 4 6.17 6.46 -2.70
CA GLU A 4 6.22 5.86 -1.37
C GLU A 4 5.08 4.87 -1.16
N ALA A 5 3.88 5.16 -1.70
CA ALA A 5 2.78 4.22 -1.76
C ALA A 5 3.17 2.94 -2.54
N ARG A 6 3.86 3.11 -3.69
CA ARG A 6 4.38 1.99 -4.49
C ARG A 6 5.41 1.18 -3.71
N ARG A 7 6.34 1.84 -3.00
CA ARG A 7 7.34 1.16 -2.17
C ARG A 7 6.69 0.31 -1.07
N ARG A 8 5.72 0.87 -0.34
CA ARG A 8 5.01 0.16 0.73
C ARG A 8 4.20 -1.03 0.18
N LYS A 9 3.56 -0.89 -0.98
CA LYS A 9 2.88 -2.02 -1.66
C LYS A 9 3.86 -3.11 -2.11
N ALA A 10 5.06 -2.74 -2.54
CA ALA A 10 6.11 -3.71 -2.85
C ALA A 10 6.56 -4.48 -1.59
N CYS A 11 6.68 -3.81 -0.44
CA CYS A 11 7.01 -4.47 0.83
C CYS A 11 5.94 -5.46 1.32
N LEU A 12 4.69 -5.37 0.85
CA LEU A 12 3.63 -6.34 1.15
C LEU A 12 3.75 -7.64 0.35
N GLY A 13 4.72 -7.71 -0.56
CA GLY A 13 4.93 -8.86 -1.44
C GLY A 13 3.78 -9.05 -2.44
N LEU A 14 3.16 -7.95 -2.88
CA LEU A 14 1.98 -8.01 -3.76
C LEU A 14 2.29 -8.76 -5.07
N ASP A 15 3.51 -8.62 -5.59
CA ASP A 15 3.93 -9.28 -6.81
C ASP A 15 4.12 -10.80 -6.58
N GLU A 16 4.64 -11.22 -5.42
CA GLU A 16 4.68 -12.63 -5.03
C GLU A 16 3.28 -13.21 -4.85
N TRP A 17 2.34 -12.47 -4.25
CA TRP A 17 0.96 -12.90 -4.11
C TRP A 17 0.25 -13.05 -5.45
N ARG A 18 0.48 -12.12 -6.39
CA ARG A 18 -0.04 -12.21 -7.76
C ARG A 18 0.54 -13.38 -8.53
N LEU A 19 1.84 -13.64 -8.37
CA LEU A 19 2.49 -14.80 -8.97
C LEU A 19 1.92 -16.10 -8.41
N ARG A 20 1.70 -16.15 -7.09
CA ARG A 20 1.06 -17.30 -6.45
C ARG A 20 -0.36 -17.51 -6.96
N GLU A 21 -1.17 -16.45 -7.05
CA GLU A 21 -2.53 -16.52 -7.59
C GLU A 21 -2.53 -17.03 -9.04
N TYR A 22 -1.60 -16.54 -9.86
CA TYR A 22 -1.46 -16.99 -11.25
C TYR A 22 -1.07 -18.48 -11.36
N VAL A 23 -0.16 -18.96 -10.51
CA VAL A 23 0.36 -20.33 -10.56
C VAL A 23 -0.59 -21.33 -9.90
N THR A 24 -1.22 -20.96 -8.79
CA THR A 24 -2.01 -21.87 -7.94
C THR A 24 -3.51 -21.71 -8.11
N GLY A 25 -3.97 -20.60 -8.69
CA GLY A 25 -5.39 -20.22 -8.73
C GLY A 25 -5.95 -19.76 -7.38
N GLU A 26 -5.14 -19.73 -6.31
CA GLU A 26 -5.59 -19.26 -5.00
C GLU A 26 -5.63 -17.73 -4.98
N PRO A 27 -6.78 -17.12 -4.60
CA PRO A 27 -6.89 -15.68 -4.60
C PRO A 27 -5.96 -15.03 -3.58
N ILE A 28 -5.52 -13.82 -3.89
CA ILE A 28 -4.74 -13.00 -2.95
C ILE A 28 -5.52 -12.85 -1.63
N PRO A 29 -4.87 -13.02 -0.45
CA PRO A 29 -5.56 -12.87 0.82
C PRO A 29 -6.23 -11.50 0.94
N ALA A 30 -7.48 -11.48 1.39
CA ALA A 30 -8.27 -10.26 1.53
C ALA A 30 -7.57 -9.18 2.36
N ARG A 31 -6.78 -9.58 3.38
CA ARG A 31 -5.96 -8.66 4.19
C ARG A 31 -4.93 -7.89 3.36
N ILE A 32 -4.28 -8.54 2.41
CA ILE A 32 -3.28 -7.91 1.52
C ILE A 32 -3.98 -6.92 0.59
N HIS A 33 -5.10 -7.35 -0.01
CA HIS A 33 -5.91 -6.48 -0.86
C HIS A 33 -6.42 -5.24 -0.11
N GLN A 34 -6.95 -5.43 1.11
CA GLN A 34 -7.40 -4.34 1.98
C GLN A 34 -6.25 -3.39 2.34
N MET A 35 -5.07 -3.93 2.67
CA MET A 35 -3.90 -3.11 2.98
C MET A 35 -3.47 -2.25 1.78
N CYS A 36 -3.45 -2.82 0.56
CA CYS A 36 -3.17 -2.06 -0.66
C CYS A 36 -4.18 -0.92 -0.86
N GLN A 37 -5.48 -1.18 -0.66
CA GLN A 37 -6.52 -0.15 -0.75
C GLN A 37 -6.32 0.97 0.27
N GLN A 38 -5.95 0.63 1.51
CA GLN A 38 -5.66 1.63 2.54
C GLN A 38 -4.44 2.48 2.21
N ILE A 39 -3.38 1.88 1.64
CA ILE A 39 -2.19 2.62 1.17
C ILE A 39 -2.58 3.60 0.05
N ASP A 40 -3.41 3.17 -0.91
CA ASP A 40 -3.86 4.02 -1.99
C ASP A 40 -4.76 5.17 -1.51
N LEU A 41 -5.62 4.90 -0.53
CA LEU A 41 -6.45 5.91 0.12
C LEU A 41 -5.60 6.94 0.86
N ALA A 42 -4.62 6.50 1.66
CA ALA A 42 -3.69 7.37 2.37
C ALA A 42 -2.88 8.24 1.40
N ALA A 43 -2.37 7.65 0.32
CA ALA A 43 -1.63 8.37 -0.71
C ALA A 43 -2.49 9.46 -1.37
N ARG A 44 -3.76 9.17 -1.67
CA ARG A 44 -4.71 10.15 -2.23
C ARG A 44 -5.02 11.27 -1.23
N ALA A 45 -5.27 10.94 0.03
CA ALA A 45 -5.55 11.92 1.07
C ALA A 45 -4.36 12.88 1.26
N LEU A 46 -3.15 12.34 1.32
CA LEU A 46 -1.93 13.13 1.47
C LEU A 46 -1.63 13.98 0.23
N SER A 47 -1.87 13.47 -0.98
CA SER A 47 -1.72 14.27 -2.21
C SER A 47 -2.73 15.41 -2.31
N GLY A 48 -3.89 15.31 -1.65
CA GLY A 48 -4.90 16.37 -1.59
C GLY A 48 -4.63 17.46 -0.55
N MET A 49 -3.61 17.30 0.31
CA MET A 49 -3.25 18.31 1.30
C MET A 49 -2.53 19.48 0.61
N SER A 50 -3.04 20.70 0.76
CA SER A 50 -2.45 21.93 0.20
C SER A 50 -1.03 22.20 0.68
N SER A 51 -0.61 21.58 1.78
CA SER A 51 0.77 21.51 2.25
C SER A 51 1.08 20.05 2.56
N ALA A 52 1.91 19.43 1.73
CA ALA A 52 2.38 18.08 2.01
C ALA A 52 3.22 18.10 3.30
N PRO A 53 3.00 17.18 4.24
CA PRO A 53 3.84 17.07 5.42
C PRO A 53 5.30 16.90 4.99
N THR A 54 6.23 17.64 5.62
CA THR A 54 7.66 17.51 5.34
C THR A 54 8.17 16.09 5.60
N ASP A 55 7.53 15.38 6.54
CA ASP A 55 7.79 13.97 6.84
C ASP A 55 6.62 13.06 6.46
N PHE A 56 6.20 13.13 5.20
CA PHE A 56 5.15 12.24 4.69
C PHE A 56 5.53 10.74 4.70
N ARG A 57 6.78 10.41 5.02
CA ARG A 57 7.28 9.04 5.08
C ARG A 57 7.08 8.41 6.45
N ASP A 58 6.76 9.21 7.47
CA ASP A 58 6.41 8.73 8.81
C ASP A 58 5.21 7.76 8.75
N ASP A 59 5.33 6.63 9.45
CA ASP A 59 4.30 5.61 9.57
C ASP A 59 3.01 6.11 10.24
N VAL A 60 3.01 7.30 10.86
CA VAL A 60 1.79 7.98 11.32
C VAL A 60 0.79 8.21 10.17
N TYR A 61 1.27 8.43 8.95
CA TYR A 61 0.42 8.74 7.80
C TYR A 61 -0.01 7.51 7.00
N TRP A 62 0.49 6.32 7.34
CA TRP A 62 0.29 5.10 6.57
C TRP A 62 -0.35 4.00 7.42
N PRO A 63 -1.13 3.08 6.82
CA PRO A 63 -1.70 1.97 7.56
C PRO A 63 -0.59 1.04 8.09
N ARG A 64 -0.67 0.71 9.38
CA ARG A 64 0.29 -0.20 10.03
C ARG A 64 -0.03 -1.65 9.70
N SER A 65 0.95 -2.37 9.16
CA SER A 65 0.94 -3.82 9.13
C SER A 65 1.39 -4.34 10.51
N TRP A 66 0.43 -4.78 11.34
CA TRP A 66 0.71 -5.54 12.57
C TRP A 66 0.96 -7.00 12.25
#